data_AF-A0A7W0JQZ8-F1
#
_entry.id   AF-A0A7W0JQZ8-F1
#
_cell.length_a   1.000
_cell.length_b   1.000
_cell.length_c   1.000
_cell.angle_alpha   90.00
_cell.angle_beta   90.00
_cell.angle_gamma   90.00
#
_symmetry.space_group_name_H-M   'P 1'
#
loop_
_entity.id
_entity.type
_entity.pdbx_description
1 polymer ?
#
loop_
_entity_poly.entity_id
_entity_poly.type
_entity_poly.pdbx_seq_one_letter_code
_entity_poly.pdbx_strand_id
1 'polypeptide(L)'
;MTTYKEYHARSLRDPAGFWAEQARLIDWREPFSQALDYSNPPFAKWFVGGTTNLCHNAIDRHLAERGDQSALIYVSTETGVEKTYTYRQLHREVNRMAGILQALGVARGDRVLIYLPMIAEATFAMLACARIGAIHSVVFGGFASVSLATRIDDAQPKLIISADAGSRAGKPIPYKHLLDEAIALSKFSPATVLLIDRKLAPMRRVPERDVDYATLRAEHMNDEVPCEWIESSEPSYILYTSGTTGQPKGVQRDTGGYAVALAASMRDIFCGRPGETFFSTSDIGWVVGHSYIV
;
A
#
# COMPACT_ATOMS: atom_id res chain seq x y z
N MET A 1 29.36 22.08 -5.10
CA MET A 1 28.61 20.81 -4.95
C MET A 1 28.92 20.26 -3.57
N THR A 2 27.90 19.96 -2.76
CA THR A 2 28.07 19.29 -1.47
C THR A 2 28.50 17.86 -1.71
N THR A 3 29.55 17.40 -1.02
CA THR A 3 30.00 16.00 -1.10
C THR A 3 29.05 15.07 -0.34
N TYR A 4 29.02 13.77 -0.67
CA TYR A 4 28.29 12.77 0.12
C TYR A 4 28.61 12.84 1.61
N LYS A 5 29.90 13.00 1.96
CA LYS A 5 30.34 13.09 3.36
C LYS A 5 29.74 14.30 4.08
N GLU A 6 29.69 15.45 3.43
CA GLU A 6 29.09 16.66 4.00
C GLU A 6 27.58 16.54 4.13
N TYR A 7 26.92 15.96 3.12
CA TYR A 7 25.47 15.71 3.11
C TYR A 7 25.05 14.79 4.26
N HIS A 8 25.73 13.63 4.38
CA HIS A 8 25.50 12.68 5.47
C HIS A 8 25.86 13.27 6.84
N ALA A 9 26.97 14.01 6.95
CA ALA A 9 27.32 14.64 8.23
C ALA A 9 26.30 15.69 8.67
N ARG A 10 25.65 16.39 7.73
CA ARG A 10 24.57 17.32 8.04
C ARG A 10 23.33 16.61 8.58
N SER A 11 22.91 15.50 7.98
CA SER A 11 21.71 14.76 8.43
C SER A 11 21.84 14.24 9.86
N LEU A 12 23.06 14.03 10.36
CA LEU A 12 23.34 13.64 11.73
C LEU A 12 23.45 14.82 12.70
N ARG A 13 24.09 15.92 12.29
CA ARG A 13 24.30 17.10 13.16
C ARG A 13 23.05 17.95 13.34
N ASP A 14 22.23 18.04 12.29
CA ASP A 14 20.97 18.80 12.28
C ASP A 14 19.88 17.97 11.58
N PRO A 15 19.37 16.92 12.23
CA PRO A 15 18.37 16.04 11.63
C PRO A 15 17.06 16.78 11.33
N ALA A 16 16.63 17.69 12.21
CA ALA A 16 15.40 18.45 12.03
C ALA A 16 15.48 19.37 10.80
N GLY A 17 16.54 20.16 10.67
CA GLY A 17 16.74 21.05 9.52
C GLY A 17 17.01 20.29 8.23
N PHE A 18 17.72 19.17 8.28
CA PHE A 18 17.94 18.30 7.11
C PHE A 18 16.62 17.73 6.58
N TRP A 19 15.82 17.11 7.43
CA TRP A 19 14.57 16.49 7.01
C TRP A 19 13.47 17.50 6.69
N ALA A 20 13.48 18.68 7.30
CA ALA A 20 12.61 19.79 6.87
C ALA A 20 12.88 20.23 5.43
N GLU A 21 14.12 20.15 4.96
CA GLU A 21 14.45 20.40 3.55
C GLU A 21 13.96 19.26 2.65
N GLN A 22 14.17 17.99 3.04
CA GLN A 22 13.70 16.85 2.27
C GLN A 22 12.16 16.80 2.18
N ALA A 23 11.46 17.29 3.20
CA ALA A 23 10.01 17.35 3.21
C ALA A 23 9.39 18.20 2.10
N ARG A 24 10.20 19.05 1.43
CA ARG A 24 9.78 19.81 0.24
C ARG A 24 9.63 18.96 -1.02
N LEU A 25 10.05 17.69 -0.99
CA LEU A 25 9.91 16.75 -2.10
C LEU A 25 8.50 16.19 -2.25
N ILE A 26 7.66 16.40 -1.24
CA ILE A 26 6.27 15.94 -1.23
C ILE A 26 5.33 17.11 -1.03
N ASP A 27 4.09 16.91 -1.44
CA ASP A 27 3.00 17.85 -1.25
C ASP A 27 2.38 17.66 0.13
N TRP A 28 2.13 18.79 0.79
CA TRP A 28 1.43 18.89 2.05
C TRP A 28 0.18 19.73 1.83
N ARG A 29 -0.96 19.34 2.43
CA ARG A 29 -2.15 20.19 2.41
C ARG A 29 -2.02 21.26 3.48
N GLU A 30 -1.82 20.85 4.73
CA GLU A 30 -1.38 21.73 5.80
C GLU A 30 0.12 21.52 6.04
N PRO A 31 0.95 22.59 6.07
CA PRO A 31 2.38 22.46 6.36
C PRO A 31 2.61 22.10 7.83
N PHE A 32 3.68 21.34 8.10
CA PHE A 32 4.05 21.00 9.47
C PHE A 32 4.60 22.22 10.24
N SER A 33 4.33 22.27 11.54
CA SER A 33 4.85 23.32 12.44
C SER A 33 6.19 22.92 13.08
N GLN A 34 6.48 21.62 13.16
CA GLN A 34 7.71 21.10 13.77
C GLN A 34 8.20 19.87 13.01
N ALA A 35 9.45 19.91 12.54
CA ALA A 35 10.02 18.82 11.74
C ALA A 35 10.26 17.53 12.55
N LEU A 36 10.70 17.66 13.81
CA LEU A 36 10.96 16.53 14.70
C LEU A 36 10.53 16.89 16.13
N ASP A 37 9.59 16.12 16.68
CA ASP A 37 9.31 16.03 18.10
C ASP A 37 9.95 14.75 18.65
N TYR A 38 10.92 14.93 19.54
CA TYR A 38 11.68 13.87 20.20
C TYR A 38 11.51 13.91 21.73
N SER A 39 10.41 14.47 22.22
CA SER A 39 10.12 14.59 23.66
C SER A 39 9.84 13.25 24.36
N ASN A 40 9.47 12.20 23.61
CA ASN A 40 9.12 10.88 24.15
C ASN A 40 9.85 9.72 23.44
N PRO A 41 11.18 9.56 23.60
CA PRO A 41 11.91 8.46 22.99
C PRO A 41 11.46 7.09 23.54
N PRO A 42 11.40 6.02 22.72
CA PRO A 42 11.81 5.96 21.30
C PRO A 42 10.73 6.42 20.30
N PHE A 43 9.61 6.99 20.74
CA PHE A 43 8.45 7.37 19.93
C PHE A 43 8.56 8.78 19.33
N ALA A 44 9.52 8.96 18.42
CA ALA A 44 9.68 10.20 17.67
C ALA A 44 8.47 10.48 16.76
N LYS A 45 8.08 11.76 16.63
CA LYS A 45 7.11 12.20 15.62
C LYS A 45 7.80 13.13 14.62
N TRP A 46 7.62 12.85 13.34
CA TRP A 46 8.16 13.65 12.25
C TRP A 46 7.06 14.48 11.59
N PHE A 47 7.37 15.75 11.30
CA PHE A 47 6.49 16.69 10.59
C PHE A 47 5.15 16.92 11.30
N VAL A 48 5.22 17.22 12.60
CA VAL A 48 4.05 17.42 13.48
C VAL A 48 3.17 18.55 12.96
N GLY A 49 1.88 18.27 12.88
CA GLY A 49 0.84 19.20 12.42
C GLY A 49 0.74 19.29 10.89
N GLY A 50 1.64 18.64 10.16
CA GLY A 50 1.56 18.55 8.71
C GLY A 50 0.56 17.48 8.31
N THR A 51 -0.26 17.77 7.31
CA THR A 51 -1.17 16.78 6.72
C THR A 51 -0.80 16.48 5.27
N THR A 52 -0.90 15.22 4.91
CA THR A 52 -0.57 14.76 3.56
C THR A 52 -1.40 13.52 3.21
N ASN A 53 -1.22 13.02 2.00
CA ASN A 53 -1.80 11.78 1.53
C ASN A 53 -0.81 11.06 0.59
N LEU A 54 -0.57 9.77 0.82
CA LEU A 54 0.38 8.99 0.02
C LEU A 54 -0.12 8.79 -1.43
N CYS A 55 -1.42 8.54 -1.62
CA CYS A 55 -2.01 8.41 -2.97
C CYS A 55 -1.86 9.74 -3.75
N HIS A 56 -2.15 10.87 -3.11
CA HIS A 56 -1.97 12.20 -3.72
C HIS A 56 -0.53 12.38 -4.24
N ASN A 57 0.44 12.06 -3.39
CA ASN A 57 1.86 12.19 -3.72
C ASN A 57 2.35 11.17 -4.76
N ALA A 58 1.74 10.00 -4.81
CA ALA A 58 2.09 8.96 -5.77
C ALA A 58 1.43 9.16 -7.14
N ILE A 59 0.24 9.78 -7.18
CA ILE A 59 -0.58 9.88 -8.40
C ILE A 59 -1.05 11.31 -8.67
N ASP A 60 -1.91 11.85 -7.82
CA ASP A 60 -2.75 13.01 -8.15
C ASP A 60 -1.93 14.24 -8.54
N ARG A 61 -0.85 14.54 -7.80
CA ARG A 61 0.02 15.70 -8.09
C ARG A 61 0.70 15.63 -9.46
N HIS A 62 0.81 14.44 -10.04
CA HIS A 62 1.45 14.24 -11.34
C HIS A 62 0.48 14.39 -12.52
N LEU A 63 -0.84 14.46 -12.28
CA LEU A 63 -1.84 14.39 -13.35
C LEU A 63 -1.81 15.57 -14.32
N ALA A 64 -1.51 16.78 -13.83
CA ALA A 64 -1.51 18.00 -14.65
C ALA A 64 -0.39 17.97 -15.70
N GLU A 65 0.79 17.49 -15.33
CA GLU A 65 2.00 17.56 -16.18
C GLU A 65 2.36 16.21 -16.83
N ARG A 66 2.03 15.10 -16.16
CA ARG A 66 2.47 13.74 -16.53
C ARG A 66 1.31 12.76 -16.65
N GLY A 67 0.07 13.25 -16.76
CA GLY A 67 -1.14 12.43 -16.75
C GLY A 67 -1.14 11.29 -17.78
N ASP A 68 -0.56 11.51 -18.96
CA ASP A 68 -0.52 10.50 -20.04
C ASP A 68 0.81 9.72 -20.07
N GLN A 69 1.72 9.98 -19.12
CA GLN A 69 2.94 9.20 -18.94
C GLN A 69 2.63 7.87 -18.25
N SER A 70 3.31 6.79 -18.66
CA SER A 70 3.30 5.50 -17.97
C SER A 70 3.65 5.64 -16.48
N ALA A 71 2.81 5.06 -15.62
CA ALA A 71 2.94 5.06 -14.16
C ALA A 71 3.09 3.63 -13.60
N LEU A 72 2.33 2.67 -14.13
CA LEU A 72 2.41 1.27 -13.73
C LEU A 72 2.49 0.38 -14.97
N ILE A 73 3.55 -0.44 -15.04
CA ILE A 73 3.72 -1.45 -16.08
C ILE A 73 3.48 -2.81 -15.43
N TYR A 74 2.36 -3.43 -15.79
CA TYR A 74 1.98 -4.75 -15.30
C TYR A 74 2.34 -5.81 -16.34
N VAL A 75 3.15 -6.80 -15.92
CA VAL A 75 3.54 -7.95 -16.73
C VAL A 75 3.20 -9.21 -15.96
N SER A 76 2.38 -10.08 -16.55
CA SER A 76 1.96 -11.34 -15.94
C SER A 76 2.45 -12.53 -16.75
N THR A 77 3.42 -13.25 -16.21
CA THR A 77 3.86 -14.54 -16.78
C THR A 77 2.81 -15.64 -16.61
N GLU A 78 1.83 -15.43 -15.74
CA GLU A 78 0.78 -16.40 -15.39
C GLU A 78 -0.38 -16.36 -16.38
N THR A 79 -0.71 -15.17 -16.87
CA THR A 79 -1.84 -14.93 -17.80
C THR A 79 -1.39 -14.50 -19.19
N GLY A 80 -0.11 -14.21 -19.38
CA GLY A 80 0.43 -13.60 -20.61
C GLY A 80 0.00 -12.14 -20.82
N VAL A 81 -0.66 -11.52 -19.83
CA VAL A 81 -1.12 -10.15 -19.91
C VAL A 81 0.04 -9.18 -19.67
N GLU A 82 0.22 -8.26 -20.59
CA GLU A 82 1.03 -7.06 -20.41
C GLU A 82 0.16 -5.82 -20.58
N LYS A 83 0.17 -4.95 -19.58
CA LYS A 83 -0.64 -3.73 -19.59
C LYS A 83 0.10 -2.59 -18.92
N THR A 84 0.17 -1.47 -19.63
CA THR A 84 0.69 -0.21 -19.09
C THR A 84 -0.47 0.70 -18.74
N TYR A 85 -0.43 1.26 -17.53
CA TYR A 85 -1.34 2.29 -17.05
C TYR A 85 -0.60 3.62 -17.01
N THR A 86 -1.15 4.62 -17.66
CA THR A 86 -0.73 6.02 -17.48
C THR A 86 -1.12 6.52 -16.09
N TYR A 87 -0.54 7.63 -15.60
CA TYR A 87 -0.97 8.24 -14.34
C TYR A 87 -2.48 8.50 -14.28
N ARG A 88 -3.08 8.97 -15.38
CA ARG A 88 -4.53 9.21 -15.49
C ARG A 88 -5.35 7.92 -15.43
N GLN A 89 -4.86 6.84 -16.04
CA GLN A 89 -5.52 5.54 -15.97
C GLN A 89 -5.39 4.91 -14.59
N LEU A 90 -4.19 4.96 -13.98
CA LEU A 90 -3.95 4.49 -12.63
C LEU A 90 -4.82 5.25 -11.62
N HIS A 91 -4.89 6.57 -11.72
CA HIS A 91 -5.80 7.40 -10.91
C HIS A 91 -7.25 6.90 -10.98
N ARG A 92 -7.77 6.63 -12.17
CA ARG A 92 -9.13 6.11 -12.33
C ARG A 92 -9.32 4.73 -11.69
N GLU A 93 -8.37 3.81 -11.84
CA GLU A 93 -8.46 2.49 -11.21
C GLU A 93 -8.38 2.58 -9.66
N VAL A 94 -7.55 3.47 -9.13
CA VAL A 94 -7.47 3.72 -7.68
C VAL A 94 -8.77 4.33 -7.16
N ASN A 95 -9.39 5.28 -7.88
CA ASN A 95 -10.67 5.86 -7.47
C ASN A 95 -11.80 4.82 -7.48
N ARG A 96 -11.86 3.95 -8.50
CA ARG A 96 -12.82 2.83 -8.54
C ARG A 96 -12.64 1.92 -7.35
N MET A 97 -11.40 1.52 -7.06
CA MET A 97 -11.10 0.69 -5.89
C MET A 97 -11.48 1.41 -4.60
N ALA A 98 -11.17 2.70 -4.44
CA ALA A 98 -11.56 3.49 -3.27
C ALA A 98 -13.08 3.56 -3.09
N GLY A 99 -13.85 3.73 -4.18
CA GLY A 99 -15.31 3.70 -4.16
C GLY A 99 -15.86 2.35 -3.69
N ILE A 100 -15.29 1.24 -4.19
CA ILE A 100 -15.60 -0.11 -3.72
C ILE A 100 -15.31 -0.24 -2.22
N LEU A 101 -14.14 0.20 -1.75
CA LEU A 101 -13.78 0.11 -0.33
C LEU A 101 -14.79 0.87 0.55
N GLN A 102 -15.19 2.08 0.14
CA GLN A 102 -16.19 2.88 0.86
C GLN A 102 -17.58 2.21 0.84
N ALA A 103 -18.01 1.65 -0.30
CA ALA A 103 -19.27 0.93 -0.41
C ALA A 103 -19.32 -0.33 0.46
N LEU A 104 -18.17 -0.98 0.67
CA LEU A 104 -18.00 -2.09 1.61
C LEU A 104 -17.78 -1.62 3.07
N GLY A 105 -17.91 -0.32 3.33
CA GLY A 105 -17.91 0.26 4.67
C GLY A 105 -16.52 0.46 5.29
N VAL A 106 -15.46 0.48 4.49
CA VAL A 106 -14.10 0.84 4.95
C VAL A 106 -14.02 2.35 5.12
N ALA A 107 -13.56 2.79 6.29
CA ALA A 107 -13.31 4.21 6.60
C ALA A 107 -11.85 4.45 7.06
N ARG A 108 -11.51 5.72 7.29
CA ARG A 108 -10.21 6.11 7.85
C ARG A 108 -9.93 5.34 9.14
N GLY A 109 -8.72 4.80 9.26
CA GLY A 109 -8.28 4.02 10.42
C GLY A 109 -8.76 2.58 10.46
N ASP A 110 -9.65 2.15 9.54
CA ASP A 110 -9.95 0.72 9.38
C ASP A 110 -8.76 -0.02 8.76
N ARG A 111 -8.59 -1.28 9.13
CA ARG A 111 -7.54 -2.14 8.56
C ARG A 111 -8.09 -2.94 7.39
N VAL A 112 -7.38 -2.94 6.28
CA VAL A 112 -7.72 -3.74 5.09
C VAL A 112 -6.59 -4.73 4.84
N LEU A 113 -6.88 -6.01 5.00
CA LEU A 113 -5.87 -7.05 4.76
C LEU A 113 -5.84 -7.38 3.27
N ILE A 114 -4.66 -7.27 2.66
CA ILE A 114 -4.46 -7.53 1.23
C ILE A 114 -3.68 -8.84 1.10
N TYR A 115 -4.36 -9.89 0.64
CA TYR A 115 -3.80 -11.20 0.36
C TYR A 115 -3.88 -11.48 -1.15
N LEU A 116 -3.10 -10.70 -1.90
CA LEU A 116 -3.08 -10.70 -3.36
C LEU A 116 -1.71 -11.10 -3.91
N PRO A 117 -1.66 -11.69 -5.13
CA PRO A 117 -0.42 -11.87 -5.86
C PRO A 117 0.06 -10.53 -6.44
N MET A 118 1.21 -10.54 -7.13
CA MET A 118 1.76 -9.39 -7.87
C MET A 118 0.91 -9.04 -9.10
N ILE A 119 -0.23 -8.39 -8.87
CA ILE A 119 -1.19 -7.92 -9.89
C ILE A 119 -1.45 -6.43 -9.75
N ALA A 120 -1.91 -5.79 -10.84
CA ALA A 120 -2.18 -4.34 -10.83
C ALA A 120 -3.23 -3.95 -9.77
N GLU A 121 -4.24 -4.80 -9.55
CA GLU A 121 -5.27 -4.59 -8.53
C GLU A 121 -4.73 -4.54 -7.11
N ALA A 122 -3.57 -5.15 -6.84
CA ALA A 122 -2.93 -5.05 -5.53
C ALA A 122 -2.35 -3.65 -5.30
N THR A 123 -1.72 -3.06 -6.32
CA THR A 123 -1.33 -1.64 -6.32
C THR A 123 -2.56 -0.74 -6.17
N PHE A 124 -3.67 -1.05 -6.86
CA PHE A 124 -4.90 -0.27 -6.73
C PHE A 124 -5.45 -0.32 -5.30
N ALA A 125 -5.48 -1.51 -4.68
CA ALA A 125 -5.94 -1.70 -3.30
C ALA A 125 -5.09 -0.93 -2.29
N MET A 126 -3.76 -1.01 -2.39
CA MET A 126 -2.85 -0.30 -1.48
C MET A 126 -3.01 1.22 -1.58
N LEU A 127 -3.04 1.76 -2.80
CA LEU A 127 -3.20 3.20 -3.03
C LEU A 127 -4.62 3.68 -2.70
N ALA A 128 -5.65 2.86 -2.91
CA ALA A 128 -7.02 3.17 -2.52
C ALA A 128 -7.18 3.24 -1.00
N CYS A 129 -6.54 2.31 -0.25
CA CYS A 129 -6.51 2.38 1.20
C CYS A 129 -5.85 3.68 1.66
N ALA A 130 -4.68 4.01 1.10
CA ALA A 130 -3.99 5.27 1.39
C ALA A 130 -4.83 6.51 1.03
N ARG A 131 -5.58 6.46 -0.08
CA ARG A 131 -6.46 7.56 -0.52
C ARG A 131 -7.54 7.88 0.50
N ILE A 132 -8.16 6.86 1.11
CA ILE A 132 -9.28 7.03 2.07
C ILE A 132 -8.82 7.02 3.53
N GLY A 133 -7.51 7.00 3.80
CA GLY A 133 -6.95 6.95 5.15
C GLY A 133 -7.11 5.60 5.86
N ALA A 134 -7.40 4.53 5.12
CA ALA A 134 -7.41 3.17 5.65
C ALA A 134 -5.98 2.59 5.75
N ILE A 135 -5.79 1.70 6.71
CA ILE A 135 -4.50 1.10 7.02
C ILE A 135 -4.42 -0.25 6.31
N HIS A 136 -3.71 -0.33 5.18
CA HIS A 136 -3.55 -1.62 4.52
C HIS A 136 -2.57 -2.52 5.28
N SER A 137 -2.81 -3.83 5.24
CA SER A 137 -1.92 -4.86 5.77
C SER A 137 -1.70 -5.92 4.71
N VAL A 138 -0.61 -5.80 3.94
CA VAL A 138 -0.30 -6.77 2.90
C VAL A 138 0.29 -8.03 3.53
N VAL A 139 -0.24 -9.18 3.12
CA VAL A 139 0.25 -10.50 3.51
C VAL A 139 0.70 -11.20 2.24
N PHE A 140 1.96 -11.66 2.23
CA PHE A 140 2.53 -12.38 1.10
C PHE A 140 1.65 -13.57 0.71
N GLY A 141 1.25 -13.62 -0.56
CA GLY A 141 0.32 -14.63 -1.10
C GLY A 141 0.76 -16.08 -1.00
N GLY A 142 2.04 -16.34 -0.68
CA GLY A 142 2.56 -17.70 -0.45
C GLY A 142 2.52 -18.18 1.00
N PHE A 143 1.90 -17.43 1.92
CA PHE A 143 1.78 -17.87 3.32
C PHE A 143 0.77 -19.01 3.49
N ALA A 144 1.06 -19.91 4.44
CA ALA A 144 0.12 -20.94 4.85
C ALA A 144 -1.04 -20.35 5.69
N SER A 145 -2.18 -21.03 5.69
CA SER A 145 -3.41 -20.61 6.36
C SER A 145 -3.21 -20.21 7.83
N VAL A 146 -2.41 -20.97 8.59
CA VAL A 146 -2.06 -20.66 9.99
C VAL A 146 -1.31 -19.32 10.13
N SER A 147 -0.39 -19.03 9.21
CA SER A 147 0.36 -17.77 9.21
C SER A 147 -0.52 -16.57 8.84
N LEU A 148 -1.52 -16.79 7.98
CA LEU A 148 -2.51 -15.78 7.64
C LEU A 148 -3.49 -15.55 8.80
N ALA A 149 -3.94 -16.63 9.47
CA ALA A 149 -4.89 -16.56 10.57
C ALA A 149 -4.39 -15.69 11.74
N THR A 150 -3.12 -15.84 12.13
CA THR A 150 -2.50 -15.01 13.18
C THR A 150 -2.46 -13.52 12.84
N ARG A 151 -2.34 -13.18 11.55
CA ARG A 151 -2.36 -11.77 11.10
C ARG A 151 -3.77 -11.21 11.03
N ILE A 152 -4.75 -12.04 10.66
CA ILE A 152 -6.17 -11.67 10.73
C ILE A 152 -6.55 -11.37 12.19
N ASP A 153 -6.11 -12.19 13.14
CA ASP A 153 -6.41 -12.01 14.57
C ASP A 153 -5.81 -10.74 15.16
N ASP A 154 -4.58 -10.40 14.77
CA ASP A 154 -3.89 -9.20 15.26
C ASP A 154 -4.39 -7.92 14.55
N ALA A 155 -4.56 -7.96 13.22
CA ALA A 155 -5.00 -6.81 12.45
C ALA A 155 -6.50 -6.52 12.60
N GLN A 156 -7.32 -7.53 12.88
CA GLN A 156 -8.79 -7.43 12.92
C GLN A 156 -9.33 -6.62 11.74
N PRO A 157 -9.08 -7.06 10.49
CA PRO A 157 -9.36 -6.25 9.32
C PRO A 157 -10.87 -6.08 9.10
N LYS A 158 -11.28 -4.87 8.72
CA LYS A 158 -12.65 -4.58 8.29
C LYS A 158 -13.01 -5.34 7.01
N LEU A 159 -12.03 -5.48 6.11
CA LEU A 159 -12.16 -6.13 4.81
C LEU A 159 -10.89 -6.95 4.51
N ILE A 160 -11.06 -8.12 3.90
CA ILE A 160 -9.95 -8.84 3.24
C ILE A 160 -10.12 -8.71 1.72
N ILE A 161 -9.03 -8.47 1.00
CA ILE A 161 -8.99 -8.52 -0.46
C ILE A 161 -8.11 -9.69 -0.88
N SER A 162 -8.60 -10.56 -1.76
CA SER A 162 -7.83 -11.69 -2.27
C SER A 162 -8.19 -12.02 -3.72
N ALA A 163 -7.54 -13.05 -4.26
CA ALA A 163 -7.73 -13.51 -5.62
C ALA A 163 -8.01 -15.03 -5.65
N ASP A 164 -8.35 -15.54 -6.81
CA ASP A 164 -8.48 -16.97 -7.06
C ASP A 164 -7.14 -17.71 -6.89
N ALA A 165 -6.06 -17.17 -7.46
CA ALA A 165 -4.71 -17.72 -7.33
C ALA A 165 -3.60 -16.69 -7.59
N GLY A 166 -2.41 -17.00 -7.07
CA GLY A 166 -1.13 -16.47 -7.56
C GLY A 166 -0.29 -17.55 -8.23
N SER A 167 1.01 -17.34 -8.41
CA SER A 167 1.95 -18.36 -8.90
C SER A 167 3.23 -18.42 -8.09
N ARG A 168 3.83 -19.61 -8.07
CA ARG A 168 5.21 -19.82 -7.59
C ARG A 168 5.91 -20.81 -8.51
N ALA A 169 7.08 -20.41 -9.01
CA ALA A 169 7.84 -21.20 -9.98
C ALA A 169 7.00 -21.69 -11.18
N GLY A 170 6.13 -20.80 -11.70
CA GLY A 170 5.27 -21.08 -12.85
C GLY A 170 4.05 -21.96 -12.56
N LYS A 171 3.78 -22.33 -11.30
CA LYS A 171 2.61 -23.12 -10.92
C LYS A 171 1.58 -22.27 -10.19
N PRO A 172 0.30 -22.31 -10.59
CA PRO A 172 -0.77 -21.66 -9.84
C PRO A 172 -0.84 -22.16 -8.40
N ILE A 173 -0.98 -21.23 -7.45
CA ILE A 173 -1.29 -21.51 -6.04
C ILE A 173 -2.71 -21.00 -5.78
N PRO A 174 -3.71 -21.88 -5.60
CA PRO A 174 -5.07 -21.45 -5.31
C PRO A 174 -5.14 -20.78 -3.94
N TYR A 175 -5.53 -19.51 -3.87
CA TYR A 175 -5.56 -18.75 -2.62
C TYR A 175 -6.84 -18.98 -1.84
N LYS A 176 -7.95 -19.24 -2.53
CA LYS A 176 -9.27 -19.26 -1.90
C LYS A 176 -9.40 -20.25 -0.75
N HIS A 177 -8.93 -21.48 -0.91
CA HIS A 177 -8.99 -22.49 0.14
C HIS A 177 -8.09 -22.14 1.34
N LEU A 178 -6.91 -21.56 1.08
CA LEU A 178 -5.98 -21.11 2.13
C LEU A 178 -6.59 -19.96 2.94
N LEU A 179 -7.25 -19.02 2.26
CA LEU A 179 -7.96 -17.92 2.92
C LEU A 179 -9.14 -18.42 3.75
N ASP A 180 -9.96 -19.33 3.21
CA ASP A 180 -11.10 -19.88 3.92
C ASP A 180 -10.66 -20.65 5.18
N GLU A 181 -9.61 -21.45 5.07
CA GLU A 181 -9.01 -22.15 6.20
C GLU A 181 -8.43 -21.15 7.22
N ALA A 182 -7.75 -20.09 6.77
CA ALA A 182 -7.21 -19.08 7.66
C ALA A 182 -8.32 -18.37 8.46
N ILE A 183 -9.40 -17.96 7.79
CA ILE A 183 -10.56 -17.33 8.46
C ILE A 183 -11.20 -18.30 9.46
N ALA A 184 -11.28 -19.59 9.14
CA ALA A 184 -11.82 -20.60 10.06
C ALA A 184 -10.92 -20.84 11.29
N LEU A 185 -9.60 -20.70 11.14
CA LEU A 185 -8.62 -20.82 12.23
C LEU A 185 -8.52 -19.55 13.08
N SER A 186 -8.87 -18.39 12.52
CA SER A 186 -8.87 -17.11 13.21
C SER A 186 -9.96 -17.02 14.26
N LYS A 187 -9.66 -16.34 15.37
CA LYS A 187 -10.63 -15.89 16.37
C LYS A 187 -11.45 -14.71 15.86
N PHE A 188 -10.86 -13.87 15.02
CA PHE A 188 -11.53 -12.77 14.36
C PHE A 188 -12.00 -13.20 12.97
N SER A 189 -13.30 -13.04 12.68
CA SER A 189 -13.88 -13.36 11.38
C SER A 189 -14.35 -12.08 10.69
N PRO A 190 -13.67 -11.62 9.62
CA PRO A 190 -14.10 -10.45 8.87
C PRO A 190 -15.43 -10.73 8.14
N ALA A 191 -16.32 -9.74 8.14
CA ALA A 191 -17.65 -9.86 7.57
C ALA A 191 -17.63 -9.96 6.03
N THR A 192 -16.61 -9.40 5.37
CA THR A 192 -16.57 -9.30 3.91
C THR A 192 -15.19 -9.64 3.35
N VAL A 193 -15.18 -10.33 2.22
CA VAL A 193 -13.99 -10.63 1.41
C VAL A 193 -14.24 -10.19 -0.02
N LEU A 194 -13.41 -9.28 -0.53
CA LEU A 194 -13.42 -8.84 -1.92
C LEU A 194 -12.52 -9.75 -2.75
N LEU A 195 -13.08 -10.42 -3.76
CA LEU A 195 -12.37 -11.42 -4.55
C LEU A 195 -12.14 -10.97 -6.01
N ILE A 196 -10.90 -11.11 -6.46
CA ILE A 196 -10.47 -10.86 -7.84
C ILE A 196 -10.33 -12.21 -8.56
N ASP A 197 -11.12 -12.41 -9.61
CA ASP A 197 -11.13 -13.65 -10.38
C ASP A 197 -10.24 -13.53 -11.62
N ARG A 198 -9.06 -14.15 -11.57
CA ARG A 198 -8.07 -14.15 -12.65
C ARG A 198 -8.18 -15.36 -13.57
N LYS A 199 -9.14 -16.25 -13.31
CA LYS A 199 -9.39 -17.51 -14.06
C LYS A 199 -8.22 -18.49 -14.04
N LEU A 200 -7.41 -18.47 -12.97
CA LEU A 200 -6.25 -19.35 -12.78
C LEU A 200 -6.56 -20.57 -11.90
N ALA A 201 -7.56 -20.48 -11.01
CA ALA A 201 -7.99 -21.60 -10.18
C ALA A 201 -9.48 -21.54 -9.85
N PRO A 202 -10.11 -22.67 -9.49
CA PRO A 202 -11.47 -22.65 -8.96
C PRO A 202 -11.56 -21.79 -7.69
N MET A 203 -12.47 -20.82 -7.69
CA MET A 203 -12.70 -19.92 -6.57
C MET A 203 -14.15 -20.01 -6.09
N ARG A 204 -14.43 -21.00 -5.23
CA ARG A 204 -15.77 -21.14 -4.62
C ARG A 204 -16.01 -20.01 -3.64
N ARG A 205 -17.09 -19.26 -3.86
CA ARG A 205 -17.52 -18.15 -2.99
C ARG A 205 -18.40 -18.65 -1.84
N VAL A 206 -18.22 -18.04 -0.67
CA VAL A 206 -19.09 -18.17 0.49
C VAL A 206 -20.17 -17.08 0.38
N PRO A 207 -21.46 -17.45 0.30
CA PRO A 207 -22.56 -16.47 0.24
C PRO A 207 -22.48 -15.45 1.37
N GLU A 208 -22.92 -14.22 1.09
CA GLU A 208 -22.98 -13.08 2.03
C GLU A 208 -21.63 -12.53 2.51
N ARG A 209 -20.56 -13.34 2.50
CA ARG A 209 -19.20 -12.91 2.85
C ARG A 209 -18.38 -12.50 1.62
N ASP A 210 -18.40 -13.31 0.57
CA ASP A 210 -17.50 -13.16 -0.57
C ASP A 210 -18.18 -12.36 -1.70
N VAL A 211 -17.63 -11.19 -2.00
CA VAL A 211 -18.11 -10.28 -3.05
C VAL A 211 -17.14 -10.23 -4.23
N ASP A 212 -17.69 -9.96 -5.42
CA ASP A 212 -16.94 -9.98 -6.68
C ASP A 212 -16.40 -8.60 -7.03
N TYR A 213 -15.08 -8.51 -7.24
CA TYR A 213 -14.46 -7.26 -7.63
C TYR A 213 -14.93 -6.76 -8.99
N ALA A 214 -15.10 -7.62 -9.99
CA ALA A 214 -15.47 -7.18 -11.33
C ALA A 214 -16.87 -6.55 -11.37
N THR A 215 -17.82 -7.13 -10.62
CA THR A 215 -19.19 -6.64 -10.45
C THR A 215 -19.18 -5.27 -9.77
N LEU A 216 -18.55 -5.16 -8.59
CA LEU A 216 -18.49 -3.89 -7.86
C LEU A 216 -17.73 -2.82 -8.66
N ARG A 217 -16.64 -3.18 -9.34
CA ARG A 217 -15.91 -2.25 -10.20
C ARG A 217 -16.77 -1.68 -11.31
N ALA A 218 -17.71 -2.45 -11.88
CA ALA A 218 -18.64 -1.96 -12.89
C ALA A 218 -19.59 -0.89 -12.33
N GLU A 219 -19.97 -1.00 -11.05
CA GLU A 219 -20.84 -0.05 -10.35
C GLU A 219 -20.10 1.26 -10.03
N HIS A 220 -18.79 1.18 -9.74
CA HIS A 220 -17.95 2.31 -9.33
C HIS A 220 -17.12 2.93 -10.47
N MET A 221 -17.44 2.66 -11.74
CA MET A 221 -16.60 3.02 -12.91
C MET A 221 -16.23 4.50 -13.03
N ASN A 222 -17.10 5.38 -12.51
CA ASN A 222 -17.02 6.84 -12.62
C ASN A 222 -16.77 7.52 -11.27
N ASP A 223 -16.45 6.76 -10.23
CA ASP A 223 -16.21 7.34 -8.91
C ASP A 223 -14.98 8.24 -8.93
N GLU A 224 -15.10 9.37 -8.24
CA GLU A 224 -14.02 10.28 -7.91
C GLU A 224 -14.04 10.46 -6.39
N VAL A 225 -13.18 9.72 -5.71
CA VAL A 225 -13.08 9.73 -4.25
C VAL A 225 -12.05 10.80 -3.86
N PRO A 226 -12.36 11.78 -3.01
CA PRO A 226 -11.37 12.74 -2.55
C PRO A 226 -10.32 12.09 -1.66
N CYS A 227 -9.09 12.61 -1.68
CA CYS A 227 -8.06 12.20 -0.73
C CYS A 227 -8.44 12.61 0.69
N GLU A 228 -8.36 11.67 1.62
CA GLU A 228 -8.41 11.93 3.05
C GLU A 228 -7.05 12.46 3.51
N TRP A 229 -7.04 13.67 4.05
CA TRP A 229 -5.81 14.34 4.49
C TRP A 229 -5.55 14.02 5.95
N ILE A 230 -4.52 13.23 6.20
CA ILE A 230 -4.19 12.69 7.53
C ILE A 230 -2.91 13.31 8.06
N GLU A 231 -2.77 13.35 9.37
CA GLU A 231 -1.58 13.87 10.04
C GLU A 231 -0.37 12.98 9.76
N SER A 232 0.81 13.59 9.64
CA SER A 232 2.07 12.91 9.28
C SER A 232 2.33 11.62 10.06
N SER A 233 2.06 11.63 11.37
CA SER A 233 2.30 10.50 12.28
C SER A 233 1.18 9.45 12.29
N GLU A 234 0.08 9.66 11.57
CA GLU A 234 -0.94 8.63 11.43
C GLU A 234 -0.44 7.43 10.63
N PRO A 235 -0.87 6.21 11.01
CA PRO A 235 -0.42 5.00 10.36
C PRO A 235 -0.95 4.90 8.92
N SER A 236 -0.06 4.61 7.97
CA SER A 236 -0.41 4.32 6.58
C SER A 236 -0.63 2.83 6.32
N TYR A 237 0.16 1.97 6.95
CA TYR A 237 0.07 0.53 6.78
C TYR A 237 0.64 -0.25 7.97
N ILE A 238 0.29 -1.53 8.03
CA ILE A 238 0.89 -2.52 8.93
C ILE A 238 1.60 -3.57 8.07
N LEU A 239 2.85 -3.87 8.40
CA LEU A 239 3.58 -4.96 7.76
C LEU A 239 4.12 -5.93 8.81
N TYR A 240 3.65 -7.17 8.74
CA TYR A 240 4.00 -8.20 9.72
C TYR A 240 5.36 -8.82 9.45
N THR A 241 6.25 -8.77 10.46
CA THR A 241 7.55 -9.44 10.42
C THR A 241 7.58 -10.67 11.33
N SER A 242 8.51 -11.60 11.06
CA SER A 242 8.78 -12.72 11.97
C SER A 242 9.33 -12.18 13.30
N GLY A 243 8.58 -12.36 14.38
CA GLY A 243 9.06 -12.09 15.72
C GLY A 243 9.91 -13.26 16.23
N THR A 244 10.88 -12.97 17.11
CA THR A 244 11.64 -14.00 17.84
C THR A 244 10.79 -14.79 18.85
N THR A 245 9.61 -14.28 19.18
CA THR A 245 8.71 -14.78 20.25
C THR A 245 7.51 -15.57 19.73
N GLY A 246 7.49 -15.96 18.45
CA GLY A 246 6.47 -16.83 17.85
C GLY A 246 5.20 -16.12 17.36
N GLN A 247 4.82 -14.96 17.91
CA GLN A 247 3.74 -14.12 17.38
C GLN A 247 4.27 -13.11 16.36
N PRO A 248 3.63 -12.95 15.18
CA PRO A 248 4.04 -11.97 14.19
C PRO A 248 3.85 -10.54 14.74
N LYS A 249 4.80 -9.65 14.48
CA LYS A 249 4.75 -8.26 14.96
C LYS A 249 4.31 -7.35 13.83
N GLY A 250 3.18 -6.67 13.99
CA GLY A 250 2.68 -5.69 13.04
C GLY A 250 3.48 -4.40 13.11
N VAL A 251 4.47 -4.23 12.22
CA VAL A 251 5.23 -2.98 12.14
C VAL A 251 4.33 -1.91 11.51
N GLN A 252 4.00 -0.89 12.29
CA GLN A 252 3.24 0.26 11.81
C GLN A 252 4.18 1.26 11.15
N ARG A 253 3.74 1.80 10.02
CA ARG A 253 4.46 2.86 9.30
C ARG A 253 3.64 4.14 9.33
N ASP A 254 4.28 5.26 9.67
CA ASP A 254 3.70 6.59 9.61
C ASP A 254 3.57 7.09 8.16
N THR A 255 2.76 8.11 7.92
CA THR A 255 2.42 8.59 6.58
C THR A 255 3.46 9.57 6.04
N GLY A 256 3.71 10.68 6.76
CA GLY A 256 4.53 11.77 6.26
C GLY A 256 6.03 11.45 6.28
N GLY A 257 6.54 10.89 7.39
CA GLY A 257 7.94 10.45 7.48
C GLY A 257 8.30 9.41 6.44
N TYR A 258 7.39 8.46 6.19
CA TYR A 258 7.55 7.49 5.11
C TYR A 258 7.61 8.14 3.73
N ALA A 259 6.65 9.00 3.40
CA ALA A 259 6.60 9.69 2.11
C ALA A 259 7.88 10.49 1.83
N VAL A 260 8.34 11.28 2.81
CA VAL A 260 9.56 12.08 2.69
C VAL A 260 10.78 11.18 2.49
N ALA A 261 10.90 10.11 3.28
CA ALA A 261 12.04 9.20 3.20
C ALA A 261 12.12 8.51 1.84
N LEU A 262 10.99 8.08 1.27
CA LEU A 262 10.96 7.45 -0.06
C LEU A 262 11.28 8.43 -1.19
N ALA A 263 10.70 9.64 -1.14
CA ALA A 263 10.99 10.66 -2.14
C ALA A 263 12.48 11.03 -2.15
N ALA A 264 13.09 11.16 -0.95
CA ALA A 264 14.51 11.42 -0.81
C ALA A 264 15.37 10.23 -1.29
N SER A 265 15.04 8.99 -0.92
CA SER A 265 15.84 7.82 -1.31
C SER A 265 15.78 7.52 -2.80
N MET A 266 14.62 7.70 -3.45
CA MET A 266 14.50 7.55 -4.91
C MET A 266 15.41 8.54 -5.65
N ARG A 267 15.49 9.78 -5.18
CA ARG A 267 16.37 10.81 -5.75
C ARG A 267 17.85 10.55 -5.45
N ASP A 268 18.19 10.27 -4.19
CA ASP A 268 19.57 10.32 -3.70
C ASP A 268 20.31 8.97 -3.80
N ILE A 269 19.59 7.86 -3.73
CA ILE A 269 20.18 6.50 -3.75
C ILE A 269 19.99 5.86 -5.12
N PHE A 270 18.77 5.89 -5.65
CA PHE A 270 18.45 5.28 -6.94
C PHE A 270 18.64 6.23 -8.11
N CYS A 271 18.89 7.52 -7.85
CA CYS A 271 19.09 8.55 -8.87
C CYS A 271 17.92 8.65 -9.87
N GLY A 272 16.72 8.25 -9.47
CA GLY A 272 15.55 8.17 -10.34
C GLY A 272 15.07 9.55 -10.77
N ARG A 273 14.73 9.68 -12.06
CA ARG A 273 14.24 10.93 -12.66
C ARG A 273 12.85 10.77 -13.27
N PRO A 274 12.04 11.84 -13.32
CA PRO A 274 10.77 11.81 -14.04
C PRO A 274 10.97 11.34 -15.49
N GLY A 275 10.14 10.40 -15.93
CA GLY A 275 10.21 9.82 -17.28
C GLY A 275 10.99 8.51 -17.38
N GLU A 276 11.82 8.19 -16.38
CA GLU A 276 12.54 6.92 -16.33
C GLU A 276 11.64 5.76 -15.87
N THR A 277 12.08 4.53 -16.13
CA THR A 277 11.42 3.30 -15.68
C THR A 277 12.23 2.66 -14.55
N PHE A 278 11.60 2.43 -13.41
CA PHE A 278 12.18 1.72 -12.28
C PHE A 278 11.62 0.31 -12.20
N PHE A 279 12.48 -0.69 -12.05
CA PHE A 279 12.07 -2.08 -11.90
C PHE A 279 12.65 -2.68 -10.62
N SER A 280 11.76 -3.05 -9.69
CA SER A 280 12.09 -3.81 -8.49
C SER A 280 11.56 -5.22 -8.62
N THR A 281 12.40 -6.21 -8.33
CA THR A 281 12.09 -7.64 -8.38
C THR A 281 11.49 -8.16 -7.08
N SER A 282 11.18 -7.28 -6.13
CA SER A 282 10.59 -7.66 -4.86
C SER A 282 9.09 -8.01 -5.01
N ASP A 283 8.51 -8.51 -3.93
CA ASP A 283 7.08 -8.74 -3.81
C ASP A 283 6.48 -7.69 -2.87
N ILE A 284 5.26 -7.22 -3.18
CA ILE A 284 4.56 -6.22 -2.36
C ILE A 284 4.25 -6.72 -0.95
N GLY A 285 4.34 -8.01 -0.65
CA GLY A 285 4.27 -8.55 0.71
C GLY A 285 5.50 -8.23 1.58
N TRP A 286 6.52 -7.55 1.04
CA TRP A 286 7.72 -7.14 1.76
C TRP A 286 7.92 -5.62 1.71
N VAL A 287 8.73 -5.10 2.63
CA VAL A 287 8.95 -3.64 2.76
C VAL A 287 9.58 -3.03 1.51
N VAL A 288 10.39 -3.78 0.77
CA VAL A 288 11.01 -3.33 -0.48
C VAL A 288 9.94 -3.16 -1.57
N GLY A 289 9.00 -4.10 -1.68
CA GLY A 289 7.87 -3.97 -2.60
C GLY A 289 6.93 -2.82 -2.23
N HIS A 290 6.62 -2.65 -0.94
CA HIS A 290 5.85 -1.49 -0.48
C HIS A 290 6.53 -0.16 -0.83
N SER A 291 7.85 -0.09 -0.72
CA SER A 291 8.60 1.17 -0.78
C SER A 291 9.06 1.55 -2.18
N TYR A 292 9.24 0.57 -3.06
CA TYR A 292 9.94 0.75 -4.34
C TYR A 292 9.20 0.05 -5.49
N ILE A 293 7.93 -0.30 -5.32
CA ILE A 293 7.03 -0.75 -6.41
C ILE A 293 5.76 0.10 -6.43
N VAL A 294 5.09 0.19 -5.28
CA VAL A 294 3.84 0.95 -5.08
C VAL A 294 4.15 2.36 -4.59
#